data_AF-A0A3B0A5X4-F1
#
_entry.id   AF-A0A3B0A5X4-F1
#
_cell.length_a   1.000
_cell.length_b   1.000
_cell.length_c   1.000
_cell.angle_alpha   90.00
_cell.angle_beta   90.00
_cell.angle_gamma   90.00
#
_symmetry.space_group_name_H-M   'P 1'
#
loop_
_entity.id
_entity.type
_entity.pdbx_description
1 polymer ?
#
loop_
_entity_poly.entity_id
_entity_poly.type
_entity_poly.pdbx_seq_one_letter_code
_entity_poly.pdbx_strand_id
1 'polypeptide(L)'
;MMPRAGPRVVEVRGDDPWQVCSLALPVRALGRHRITADRYRELRAAQDGVCAICQQANLRGPGAVPLYIDHDHVCCPDHHRTCGQCIRGLLCSGCNGSLGELELWGRLPYGDDGTWEAAALRYLAGAGCDPFDPQRRQAVESRHRERVAKWSEPCRCRVCRPAEPPPDDVTR
;
A
#
# COMPACT_ATOMS: atom_id res chain seq x y z
N MET A 1 -12.46 30.49 17.07
CA MET A 1 -12.78 29.16 16.50
C MET A 1 -12.66 29.29 14.99
N MET A 2 -11.51 28.89 14.41
CA MET A 2 -11.28 28.99 12.96
C MET A 2 -11.89 27.76 12.27
N PRO A 3 -12.63 27.91 11.15
CA PRO A 3 -13.18 26.77 10.45
C PRO A 3 -12.05 25.93 9.84
N ARG A 4 -12.11 24.61 10.00
CA ARG A 4 -11.19 23.67 9.35
C ARG A 4 -11.40 23.77 7.83
N ALA A 5 -10.34 24.07 7.10
CA ALA A 5 -10.36 24.02 5.64
C ALA A 5 -10.70 22.58 5.20
N GLY A 6 -11.80 22.42 4.46
CA GLY A 6 -12.14 21.15 3.83
C GLY A 6 -11.08 20.72 2.80
N PRO A 7 -11.10 19.45 2.35
CA PRO A 7 -10.17 18.97 1.33
C PRO A 7 -10.27 19.89 0.11
N ARG A 8 -9.13 20.42 -0.36
CA ARG A 8 -9.08 21.24 -1.57
C ARG A 8 -9.33 20.35 -2.76
N VAL A 9 -10.61 20.22 -3.14
CA VAL A 9 -10.98 19.73 -4.46
C VAL A 9 -10.52 20.79 -5.46
N VAL A 10 -9.47 20.46 -6.21
CA VAL A 10 -8.98 21.34 -7.28
C VAL A 10 -10.02 21.26 -8.40
N GLU A 11 -10.81 22.32 -8.61
CA GLU A 11 -11.78 22.37 -9.71
C GLU A 11 -11.07 22.28 -11.06
N VAL A 12 -11.37 21.23 -11.81
CA VAL A 12 -10.76 20.94 -13.11
C VAL A 12 -11.60 21.56 -14.22
N ARG A 13 -11.11 22.64 -14.84
CA ARG A 13 -11.69 23.21 -16.06
C ARG A 13 -11.02 22.63 -17.30
N GLY A 14 -11.81 22.01 -18.17
CA GLY A 14 -11.65 22.09 -19.63
C GLY A 14 -10.80 21.03 -20.34
N ASP A 15 -9.65 20.66 -19.81
CA ASP A 15 -8.78 19.61 -20.35
C ASP A 15 -8.21 18.83 -19.17
N ASP A 16 -8.24 17.50 -19.20
CA ASP A 16 -7.72 16.66 -18.10
C ASP A 16 -6.29 17.14 -17.72
N PRO A 17 -6.08 17.74 -16.53
CA PRO A 17 -4.80 18.32 -16.11
C PRO A 17 -3.75 17.22 -15.91
N TRP A 18 -4.14 15.97 -16.12
CA TRP A 18 -3.34 14.79 -15.99
C TRP A 18 -3.20 13.97 -17.27
N GLN A 19 -3.38 14.58 -18.45
CA GLN A 19 -2.79 14.08 -19.70
C GLN A 19 -1.25 14.13 -19.61
N VAL A 20 -0.66 13.33 -18.72
CA VAL A 20 0.78 13.22 -18.59
C VAL A 20 1.29 12.41 -19.78
N CYS A 21 2.03 13.11 -20.64
CA CYS A 21 2.90 12.55 -21.67
C CYS A 21 3.65 11.31 -21.13
N SER A 22 3.84 10.30 -21.98
CA SER A 22 4.52 9.02 -21.69
C SER A 22 5.94 9.15 -21.10
N LEU A 23 6.51 10.37 -21.09
CA LEU A 23 7.76 10.74 -20.42
C LEU A 23 7.65 10.87 -18.88
N ALA A 24 6.45 10.97 -18.31
CA ALA A 24 6.21 11.04 -16.87
C ALA A 24 5.80 9.70 -16.23
N LEU A 25 5.72 8.62 -17.03
CA LEU A 25 5.38 7.29 -16.51
C LEU A 25 6.53 6.73 -15.65
N PRO A 26 6.24 5.95 -14.60
CA PRO A 26 7.27 5.34 -13.77
C PRO A 26 7.86 4.11 -14.48
N VAL A 27 8.59 4.29 -15.59
CA VAL A 27 9.04 3.20 -16.50
C VAL A 27 9.75 2.07 -15.77
N ARG A 28 10.63 2.39 -14.82
CA ARG A 28 11.29 1.37 -13.98
C ARG A 28 10.32 0.60 -13.08
N ALA A 29 9.25 1.24 -12.61
CA ALA A 29 8.21 0.56 -11.86
C ALA A 29 7.36 -0.33 -12.80
N LEU A 30 6.97 0.16 -13.97
CA LEU A 30 6.22 -0.63 -14.96
C LEU A 30 6.92 -1.96 -15.28
N GLY A 31 8.23 -1.91 -15.57
CA GLY A 31 9.03 -3.11 -15.86
C GLY A 31 9.11 -4.09 -14.68
N ARG A 32 9.28 -3.58 -13.45
CA ARG A 32 9.29 -4.42 -12.24
C ARG A 32 7.93 -5.07 -11.99
N HIS A 33 6.85 -4.37 -12.29
CA HIS A 33 5.48 -4.82 -12.03
C HIS A 33 4.87 -5.57 -13.21
N ARG A 34 5.61 -5.73 -14.32
CA ARG A 34 5.17 -6.41 -15.55
C ARG A 34 3.82 -5.89 -16.07
N ILE A 35 3.58 -4.58 -15.96
CA ILE A 35 2.39 -3.94 -16.54
C ILE A 35 2.77 -2.98 -17.67
N THR A 36 1.88 -2.82 -18.63
CA THR A 36 2.03 -1.86 -19.71
C THR A 36 1.71 -0.44 -19.23
N ALA A 37 2.17 0.56 -19.99
CA ALA A 37 1.77 1.95 -19.78
C ALA A 37 0.24 2.13 -19.84
N ASP A 38 -0.42 1.43 -20.74
CA ASP A 38 -1.87 1.53 -20.92
C ASP A 38 -2.61 0.91 -19.75
N ARG A 39 -2.14 -0.25 -19.24
CA ARG A 39 -2.69 -0.82 -18.01
C ARG A 39 -2.55 0.11 -16.81
N TYR A 40 -1.42 0.80 -16.68
CA TYR A 40 -1.26 1.81 -15.63
C TYR A 40 -2.24 2.97 -15.80
N ARG A 41 -2.47 3.44 -17.04
CA ARG A 41 -3.43 4.50 -17.33
C ARG A 41 -4.87 4.07 -17.05
N GLU A 42 -5.24 2.83 -17.38
CA GLU A 42 -6.54 2.25 -17.02
C GLU A 42 -6.76 2.24 -15.51
N LEU A 43 -5.80 1.73 -14.73
CA LEU A 43 -5.87 1.73 -13.27
C LEU A 43 -6.01 3.16 -12.72
N ARG A 44 -5.24 4.09 -13.30
CA ARG A 44 -5.30 5.49 -12.91
C ARG A 44 -6.65 6.12 -13.21
N ALA A 45 -7.20 5.88 -14.39
CA ALA A 45 -8.50 6.41 -14.80
C ALA A 45 -9.64 5.84 -13.95
N ALA A 46 -9.58 4.54 -13.64
CA ALA A 46 -10.55 3.88 -12.75
C ALA A 46 -10.53 4.41 -11.30
N GLN A 47 -9.49 5.15 -10.92
CA GLN A 47 -9.33 5.77 -9.60
C GLN A 47 -9.39 7.31 -9.66
N ASP A 48 -9.91 7.89 -10.74
CA ASP A 48 -9.98 9.35 -10.93
C ASP A 48 -8.61 10.06 -10.78
N GLY A 49 -7.53 9.35 -11.06
CA GLY A 49 -6.17 9.87 -10.98
C GLY A 49 -5.59 10.01 -9.57
N VAL A 50 -6.28 9.54 -8.52
CA VAL A 50 -5.89 9.68 -7.11
C VAL A 50 -5.57 8.34 -6.45
N CYS A 51 -5.03 8.40 -5.23
CA CYS A 51 -4.77 7.23 -4.40
C CYS A 51 -6.06 6.47 -4.09
N ALA A 52 -6.08 5.15 -4.31
CA ALA A 52 -7.25 4.31 -4.06
C ALA A 52 -7.70 4.27 -2.58
N ILE A 53 -6.80 4.60 -1.64
CA ILE A 53 -7.10 4.58 -0.20
C ILE A 53 -7.54 5.97 0.28
N CYS A 54 -6.65 6.97 0.23
CA CYS A 54 -6.93 8.29 0.81
C CYS A 54 -7.60 9.28 -0.15
N GLN A 55 -7.78 8.91 -1.43
CA GLN A 55 -8.40 9.76 -2.45
C GLN A 55 -7.65 11.10 -2.67
N GLN A 56 -6.35 11.14 -2.36
CA GLN A 56 -5.48 12.29 -2.60
C GLN A 56 -4.49 12.04 -3.74
N ALA A 57 -4.05 13.11 -4.39
CA ALA A 57 -2.94 13.06 -5.33
C ALA A 57 -1.62 12.66 -4.63
N ASN A 58 -0.70 12.07 -5.38
CA ASN A 58 0.66 11.83 -4.89
C ASN A 58 1.52 13.06 -5.17
N LEU A 59 1.95 13.76 -4.12
CA LEU A 59 2.67 15.03 -4.24
C LEU A 59 4.14 14.86 -3.81
N ARG A 60 5.04 15.58 -4.49
CA ARG A 60 6.44 15.77 -4.11
C ARG A 60 6.77 17.26 -4.18
N GLY A 61 6.78 17.92 -3.03
CA GLY A 61 6.82 19.38 -2.98
C GLY A 61 5.54 19.98 -3.58
N PRO A 62 5.62 21.04 -4.39
CA PRO A 62 4.45 21.64 -5.02
C PRO A 62 3.91 20.84 -6.22
N GLY A 63 4.65 19.83 -6.70
CA GLY A 63 4.32 19.08 -7.92
C GLY A 63 3.68 17.73 -7.63
N ALA A 64 2.75 17.33 -8.49
CA ALA A 64 2.25 15.96 -8.52
C ALA A 64 3.27 15.01 -9.16
N VAL A 65 3.31 13.79 -8.67
CA VAL A 65 4.17 12.71 -9.16
C VAL A 65 3.33 11.45 -9.39
N PRO A 66 3.82 10.48 -10.19
CA PRO A 66 3.11 9.23 -10.41
C PRO A 66 2.78 8.52 -9.10
N LEU A 67 1.61 7.89 -9.05
CA LEU A 67 1.23 6.99 -7.97
C LEU A 67 2.09 5.72 -8.01
N TYR A 68 2.25 5.09 -6.85
CA TYR A 68 2.95 3.83 -6.68
C TYR A 68 2.03 2.68 -7.08
N ILE A 69 2.60 1.67 -7.74
CA ILE A 69 1.88 0.46 -8.11
C ILE A 69 1.88 -0.47 -6.89
N ASP A 70 0.70 -0.67 -6.33
CA ASP A 70 0.50 -1.57 -5.19
C ASP A 70 0.17 -2.99 -5.65
N HIS A 71 0.65 -3.98 -4.90
CA HIS A 71 0.53 -5.38 -5.25
C HIS A 71 0.52 -6.29 -4.03
N ASP A 72 0.00 -7.51 -4.21
CA ASP A 72 0.03 -8.51 -3.15
C ASP A 72 1.45 -9.05 -2.93
N HIS A 73 2.02 -8.75 -1.75
CA HIS A 73 3.35 -9.18 -1.32
C HIS A 73 3.47 -10.68 -1.00
N VAL A 74 2.34 -11.40 -0.88
CA VAL A 74 2.35 -12.86 -0.70
C VAL A 74 2.48 -13.60 -2.03
N CYS A 75 1.94 -13.02 -3.11
CA CYS A 75 1.81 -13.68 -4.41
C CYS A 75 3.17 -14.06 -5.03
N CYS A 76 4.14 -13.15 -5.00
CA CYS A 76 5.42 -13.34 -5.70
C CYS A 76 6.56 -13.69 -4.73
N PRO A 77 7.42 -14.68 -5.05
CA PRO A 77 8.61 -14.97 -4.26
C PRO A 77 9.71 -13.91 -4.42
N ASP A 78 9.75 -13.24 -5.57
CA ASP A 78 10.63 -12.09 -5.82
C ASP A 78 9.93 -10.81 -5.31
N HIS A 79 10.63 -10.04 -4.46
CA HIS A 79 10.14 -8.78 -3.91
C HIS A 79 10.45 -7.58 -4.80
N HIS A 80 11.35 -7.74 -5.78
CA HIS A 80 11.72 -6.71 -6.73
C HIS A 80 10.91 -6.79 -8.02
N ARG A 81 10.30 -7.95 -8.32
CA ARG A 81 9.54 -8.20 -9.53
C ARG A 81 8.24 -8.93 -9.25
N THR A 82 7.16 -8.45 -9.84
CA THR A 82 5.82 -9.04 -9.67
C THR A 82 5.39 -9.79 -10.92
N CYS A 83 4.41 -10.68 -10.82
CA CYS A 83 3.84 -11.41 -11.96
C CYS A 83 2.98 -10.54 -12.88
N GLY A 84 2.64 -9.31 -12.47
CA GLY A 84 1.69 -8.44 -13.17
C GLY A 84 0.22 -8.75 -12.91
N GLN A 85 -0.10 -9.93 -12.39
CA GLN A 85 -1.48 -10.31 -12.00
C GLN A 85 -1.83 -9.91 -10.56
N CYS A 86 -0.83 -9.77 -9.69
CA CYS A 86 -1.03 -9.40 -8.28
C CYS A 86 -1.20 -7.90 -8.03
N ILE A 87 -1.37 -7.09 -9.09
CA ILE A 87 -1.53 -5.64 -8.96
C ILE A 87 -2.93 -5.33 -8.46
N ARG A 88 -3.01 -4.60 -7.34
CA ARG A 88 -4.28 -4.24 -6.70
C ARG A 88 -4.77 -2.86 -7.15
N GLY A 89 -3.86 -1.90 -7.30
CA GLY A 89 -4.20 -0.53 -7.72
C GLY A 89 -3.02 0.43 -7.57
N LEU A 90 -3.33 1.73 -7.56
CA LEU A 90 -2.35 2.80 -7.44
C LEU A 90 -2.52 3.59 -6.14
N LEU A 91 -1.42 3.79 -5.40
CA LEU A 91 -1.42 4.43 -4.09
C LEU A 91 -0.45 5.62 -4.03
N CYS A 92 -0.73 6.60 -3.16
CA CYS A 92 0.29 7.60 -2.82
C CYS A 92 1.40 6.96 -1.98
N SER A 93 2.56 7.61 -1.89
CA SER A 93 3.71 7.08 -1.13
C SER A 93 3.37 6.73 0.33
N GLY A 94 2.62 7.60 1.02
CA GLY A 94 2.21 7.39 2.40
C GLY A 94 1.30 6.17 2.56
N CYS A 95 0.21 6.09 1.79
CA CYS A 95 -0.70 4.96 1.85
C CYS A 95 -0.01 3.64 1.47
N ASN A 96 0.86 3.65 0.47
CA ASN A 96 1.61 2.46 0.07
C ASN A 96 2.53 1.94 1.18
N GLY A 97 3.19 2.84 1.92
CA GLY A 97 4.03 2.47 3.07
C GLY A 97 3.20 1.92 4.24
N SER A 98 2.16 2.67 4.66
CA SER A 98 1.29 2.28 5.77
C SER A 98 0.53 0.98 5.50
N LEU A 99 0.13 0.72 4.24
CA LEU A 99 -0.49 -0.55 3.88
C LEU A 99 0.47 -1.73 4.04
N GLY A 100 1.74 -1.57 3.65
CA GLY A 100 2.77 -2.59 3.87
C GLY A 100 3.02 -2.86 5.36
N GLU A 101 2.94 -1.84 6.22
CA GLU A 101 2.98 -2.00 7.67
C GLU A 101 1.75 -2.73 8.19
N LEU A 102 0.54 -2.34 7.77
CA LEU A 102 -0.71 -2.99 8.17
C LEU A 102 -0.70 -4.48 7.80
N GLU A 103 -0.30 -4.83 6.58
CA GLU A 103 -0.21 -6.24 6.15
C GLU A 103 0.85 -7.02 6.92
N LEU A 104 1.97 -6.39 7.30
CA LEU A 104 3.03 -7.04 8.06
C LEU A 104 2.64 -7.25 9.54
N TRP A 105 1.98 -6.29 10.14
CA TRP A 105 1.72 -6.26 11.59
C TRP A 105 0.30 -6.72 11.97
N GLY A 106 -0.61 -6.81 11.00
CA GLY A 106 -2.04 -7.01 11.25
C GLY A 106 -2.67 -5.86 12.04
N ARG A 107 -2.03 -4.69 12.08
CA ARG A 107 -2.52 -3.44 12.67
C ARG A 107 -1.58 -2.30 12.28
N LEU A 108 -2.03 -1.06 12.41
CA LEU A 108 -1.10 0.08 12.31
C LEU A 108 -0.24 0.20 13.58
N PRO A 109 1.09 0.36 13.45
CA PRO A 109 1.96 0.56 14.59
C PRO A 109 1.82 1.95 15.23
N TYR A 110 1.30 2.93 14.47
CA TYR A 110 1.06 4.29 14.90
C TYR A 110 -0.43 4.59 14.74
N GLY A 111 -1.07 5.07 15.82
CA GLY A 111 -2.52 5.25 15.89
C GLY A 111 -3.07 6.07 14.72
N ASP A 112 -4.06 5.50 14.04
CA ASP A 112 -4.94 6.16 13.10
C ASP A 112 -6.25 6.51 13.80
N ASP A 113 -6.98 7.52 13.33
CA ASP A 113 -8.32 7.84 13.84
C ASP A 113 -9.39 6.82 13.37
N GLY A 114 -8.95 5.74 12.73
CA GLY A 114 -9.73 4.64 12.19
C GLY A 114 -10.25 4.89 10.78
N THR A 115 -10.16 6.12 10.27
CA THR A 115 -10.70 6.46 8.94
C THR A 115 -9.83 5.89 7.82
N TRP A 116 -8.51 5.96 7.96
CA TRP A 116 -7.59 5.40 6.98
C TRP A 116 -7.61 3.88 7.03
N GLU A 117 -7.61 3.28 8.23
CA GLU A 117 -7.65 1.82 8.41
C GLU A 117 -8.89 1.23 7.75
N ALA A 118 -10.07 1.82 7.96
CA ALA A 118 -11.29 1.37 7.31
C ALA A 118 -11.21 1.47 5.78
N ALA A 119 -10.57 2.51 5.23
CA ALA A 119 -10.37 2.64 3.79
C ALA A 119 -9.38 1.62 3.24
N ALA A 120 -8.29 1.37 3.95
CA ALA A 120 -7.30 0.36 3.61
C ALA A 120 -7.89 -1.06 3.61
N LEU A 121 -8.71 -1.39 4.61
CA LEU A 121 -9.40 -2.67 4.69
C LEU A 121 -10.40 -2.86 3.53
N ARG A 122 -11.16 -1.82 3.16
CA ARG A 122 -12.02 -1.87 1.96
C ARG A 122 -11.21 -2.08 0.69
N TYR A 123 -10.07 -1.40 0.56
CA TYR A 123 -9.18 -1.54 -0.58
C TYR A 123 -8.64 -2.98 -0.72
N LEU A 124 -8.17 -3.57 0.39
CA LEU A 124 -7.70 -4.95 0.42
C LEU A 124 -8.82 -5.95 0.12
N ALA A 125 -9.99 -5.77 0.72
CA ALA A 125 -11.16 -6.62 0.49
C ALA A 125 -11.61 -6.59 -0.98
N GLY A 126 -11.57 -5.42 -1.63
CA GLY A 126 -11.85 -5.28 -3.06
C GLY A 126 -10.89 -6.06 -3.96
N ALA A 127 -9.68 -6.34 -3.48
CA ALA A 127 -8.69 -7.20 -4.13
C ALA A 127 -8.73 -8.67 -3.65
N GLY A 128 -9.76 -9.07 -2.88
CA GLY A 128 -9.88 -10.42 -2.33
C GLY A 128 -8.83 -10.75 -1.26
N CYS A 129 -8.25 -9.74 -0.62
CA CYS A 129 -7.23 -9.89 0.42
C CYS A 129 -7.81 -9.58 1.80
N ASP A 130 -7.75 -10.54 2.72
CA ASP A 130 -8.01 -10.30 4.15
C ASP A 130 -6.67 -10.32 4.92
N PRO A 131 -6.18 -9.17 5.42
CA PRO A 131 -4.91 -9.11 6.14
C PRO A 131 -4.93 -9.84 7.49
N PHE A 132 -6.10 -10.17 8.03
CA PHE A 132 -6.25 -10.85 9.31
C PHE A 132 -6.35 -12.38 9.18
N ASP A 133 -6.58 -12.89 7.96
CA ASP A 133 -6.63 -14.31 7.68
C ASP A 133 -5.37 -15.03 8.21
N PRO A 134 -5.51 -16.07 9.05
CA PRO A 134 -4.37 -16.74 9.67
C PRO A 134 -3.36 -17.30 8.66
N GLN A 135 -3.82 -17.83 7.52
CA GLN A 135 -2.92 -18.40 6.50
C GLN A 135 -2.14 -17.28 5.80
N ARG A 136 -2.82 -16.19 5.47
CA ARG A 136 -2.17 -14.99 4.89
C ARG A 136 -1.14 -14.41 5.85
N ARG A 137 -1.49 -14.23 7.13
CA ARG A 137 -0.55 -13.73 8.15
C ARG A 137 0.69 -14.62 8.22
N GLN A 138 0.51 -15.94 8.31
CA GLN A 138 1.61 -16.89 8.30
C GLN A 138 2.49 -16.75 7.04
N ALA A 139 1.88 -16.57 5.87
CA ALA A 139 2.62 -16.38 4.61
C ALA A 139 3.42 -15.07 4.60
N VAL A 140 2.82 -13.96 5.04
CA VAL A 140 3.51 -12.65 5.17
C VAL A 140 4.69 -12.75 6.14
N GLU A 141 4.48 -13.39 7.30
CA GLU A 141 5.54 -13.61 8.29
C GLU A 141 6.69 -14.46 7.74
N SER A 142 6.38 -15.55 7.02
CA SER A 142 7.40 -16.40 6.38
C SER A 142 8.24 -15.60 5.39
N ARG A 143 7.60 -14.84 4.50
CA ARG A 143 8.27 -13.97 3.53
C ARG A 143 9.16 -12.92 4.21
N HIS A 144 8.67 -12.33 5.29
CA HIS A 144 9.47 -11.40 6.09
C HIS A 144 10.71 -12.09 6.65
N ARG A 145 10.56 -13.26 7.30
CA ARG A 145 11.67 -14.05 7.88
C ARG A 145 12.69 -14.47 6.82
N GLU A 146 12.25 -14.97 5.68
CA GLU A 146 13.10 -15.31 4.53
C GLU A 146 13.91 -14.11 4.02
N ARG A 147 13.30 -12.92 4.00
CA ARG A 147 13.96 -11.69 3.56
C ARG A 147 15.03 -11.24 4.54
N VAL A 148 14.71 -11.19 5.84
CA VAL A 148 15.64 -10.69 6.87
C VAL A 148 16.72 -11.72 7.24
N ALA A 149 16.51 -13.01 6.97
CA ALA A 149 17.55 -14.04 7.13
C ALA A 149 18.78 -13.80 6.24
N LYS A 150 18.65 -12.96 5.20
CA LYS A 150 19.76 -12.55 4.33
C LYS A 150 20.60 -11.42 4.93
N TRP A 151 20.17 -10.82 6.03
CA TRP A 151 20.86 -9.70 6.66
C TRP A 151 21.92 -10.23 7.63
N SER A 152 23.00 -9.49 7.80
CA SER A 152 24.11 -9.86 8.70
C SER A 152 23.72 -9.80 10.18
N GLU A 153 22.71 -9.00 10.54
CA GLU A 153 22.21 -8.87 11.90
C GLU A 153 20.81 -9.48 12.06
N PRO A 154 20.55 -10.17 13.19
CA PRO A 154 19.27 -10.80 13.43
C PRO A 154 18.16 -9.75 13.63
N CYS A 155 17.08 -9.87 12.85
CA CYS A 155 15.91 -9.01 12.97
C CYS A 155 15.26 -9.12 14.36
N ARG A 156 14.93 -7.97 14.96
CA ARG A 156 14.30 -7.87 16.29
C ARG A 156 12.86 -7.35 16.25
N CYS A 157 12.27 -7.36 15.07
CA CYS A 157 10.92 -6.88 14.85
C CYS A 157 9.90 -7.84 15.48
N ARG A 158 8.67 -7.38 15.74
CA ARG A 158 7.64 -8.19 16.44
C ARG A 158 7.20 -9.45 15.66
N VAL A 159 7.48 -9.55 14.36
CA VAL A 159 7.19 -10.73 13.52
C VAL A 159 8.25 -11.81 13.70
N CYS A 160 9.52 -11.40 13.85
CA CYS A 160 10.63 -12.32 14.11
C CYS A 160 10.78 -12.66 15.60
N ARG A 161 10.34 -11.76 16.48
CA ARG A 161 10.36 -11.90 17.94
C ARG A 161 9.02 -11.41 18.49
N PRO A 162 7.94 -12.20 18.38
CA PRO A 162 6.69 -11.86 19.04
C PRO A 162 6.93 -11.71 20.54
N ALA A 163 6.29 -10.72 21.16
CA ALA A 163 6.26 -10.66 22.61
C ALA A 163 5.57 -11.93 23.12
N GLU A 164 6.07 -12.50 24.21
CA GLU A 164 5.34 -13.57 24.89
C GLU A 164 3.93 -13.05 25.21
N PRO A 165 2.87 -13.83 24.95
CA PRO A 165 1.55 -13.47 25.44
C PRO A 165 1.68 -13.24 26.96
N PRO A 166 0.97 -12.25 27.53
CA PRO A 166 0.91 -12.14 28.98
C PRO A 166 0.46 -13.51 29.52
N PRO A 167 1.06 -14.01 30.62
CA PRO A 167 0.65 -15.28 31.18
C PRO A 167 -0.88 -15.26 31.36
N ASP A 168 -1.54 -16.32 30.90
CA ASP A 168 -2.98 -16.47 31.07
C ASP A 168 -3.29 -16.20 32.55
N ASP A 169 -4.15 -15.21 32.80
CA ASP A 169 -4.71 -14.97 34.12
C ASP A 169 -5.68 -16.13 34.40
N VAL A 170 -5.11 -17.30 34.70
CA VAL A 170 -5.82 -18.45 35.24
C VAL A 170 -6.05 -18.16 36.71
N THR A 171 -6.95 -17.20 36.99
CA THR A 171 -7.57 -17.10 38.29
C THR A 171 -9.08 -16.98 38.14
N ARG A 172 -9.71 -18.12 38.46
CA ARG A 172 -11.09 -18.38 38.93
C ARG A 172 -12.00 -17.19 39.17
#